data_AF-A0A971RJ95-F1
#
_entry.id   AF-A0A971RJ95-F1
#
_cell.length_a   1.000
_cell.length_b   1.000
_cell.length_c   1.000
_cell.angle_alpha   90.00
_cell.angle_beta   90.00
_cell.angle_gamma   90.00
#
_symmetry.space_group_name_H-M   'P 1'
#
loop_
_entity.id
_entity.type
_entity.pdbx_description
1 polymer ?
#
loop_
_entity_poly.entity_id
_entity_poly.type
_entity_poly.pdbx_seq_one_letter_code
_entity_poly.pdbx_strand_id
1 'polypeptide(L)'
;MLKVMLRRGSFYLAAGVLFLLFSLAAAVPQAAAAEPYRWLGGIRGDVEYAEMLYLTGEPVLLKGTLRQSSGRSRDGSSTANLTYTLENKEKGIKLTRTISFTTTSQTNGKQEVATTALERFRETIRIGSDRYNLEDFQFSRSDLIDHQPGVDYVSGNWSCRKVYSVNNGLAEVILESGGHNVGYSHAWGSTETAREEGTVSFSGQVALDRDTLLPAEWSCSYSQATSYSRSRYLEYQANEPLSISFSGGYVANTVNSEVLSYQGSFPDLEDGVPDSDRWLRRQGSYELKTLPVKERLPVANLFDVSGHWAEADIRILYGLGAFGDAGDYFHPTAYLLRGQFARALVAVLDLPLPGAEARQAGGNNNLSRRQARQQQAEETQSLFADVPLSDPAYPYYRAVAEAGVMGGVAPGTFGAARTITRAEALAILVRALGLEGLAPAGLPATPFYDDFAIPAWARQAVYVAYKIGLERGDDYGYLKPNETLTRAEAAVLLNRFIRYLQQEMTADYRERVLSYY
;
A
#
# COMPACT_ATOMS: atom_id res chain seq x y z
N MET A 1 23.05 -54.48 48.32
CA MET A 1 24.44 -54.45 47.79
C MET A 1 24.38 -54.90 46.34
N LEU A 2 24.23 -54.00 45.37
CA LEU A 2 24.29 -54.39 43.95
C LEU A 2 24.97 -53.28 43.14
N LYS A 3 26.11 -53.64 42.58
CA LYS A 3 27.01 -52.83 41.77
C LYS A 3 26.74 -53.17 40.30
N VAL A 4 26.48 -52.13 39.51
CA VAL A 4 26.99 -51.87 38.16
C VAL A 4 26.89 -52.97 37.10
N MET A 5 26.18 -52.68 36.01
CA MET A 5 26.62 -53.05 34.66
C MET A 5 26.23 -51.95 33.66
N LEU A 6 27.25 -51.26 33.13
CA LEU A 6 27.16 -50.35 31.98
C LEU A 6 26.88 -51.15 30.70
N ARG A 7 25.92 -50.69 29.90
CA ARG A 7 25.89 -50.98 28.45
C ARG A 7 26.07 -49.67 27.69
N ARG A 8 27.16 -49.59 26.93
CA ARG A 8 27.45 -48.52 25.96
C ARG A 8 26.45 -48.60 24.81
N GLY A 9 25.71 -47.52 24.58
CA GLY A 9 24.95 -47.27 23.37
C GLY A 9 25.56 -46.10 22.62
N SER A 10 26.03 -46.36 21.41
CA SER A 10 26.54 -45.35 20.49
C SER A 10 25.42 -44.40 20.07
N PHE A 11 25.54 -43.11 20.44
CA PHE A 11 24.68 -42.05 19.92
C PHE A 11 25.31 -41.48 18.65
N TYR A 12 24.68 -41.73 17.50
CA TYR A 12 24.85 -40.89 16.32
C TYR A 12 24.15 -39.55 16.60
N LEU A 13 24.93 -38.47 16.64
CA LEU A 13 24.43 -37.10 16.66
C LEU A 13 23.84 -36.79 15.28
N ALA A 14 22.51 -36.89 15.15
CA ALA A 14 21.81 -36.21 14.07
C ALA A 14 21.66 -34.74 14.49
N ALA A 15 22.57 -33.89 14.03
CA ALA A 15 22.45 -32.44 14.13
C ALA A 15 21.29 -31.98 13.21
N GLY A 16 20.07 -31.99 13.74
CA GLY A 16 18.92 -31.35 13.11
C GLY A 16 19.07 -29.84 13.24
N VAL A 17 19.50 -29.18 12.16
CA VAL A 17 19.44 -27.72 12.03
C VAL A 17 17.98 -27.32 11.95
N LEU A 18 17.45 -26.83 13.07
CA LEU A 18 16.10 -26.32 13.19
C LEU A 18 16.02 -24.95 12.49
N PHE A 19 15.67 -24.93 11.21
CA PHE A 19 15.32 -23.71 10.51
C PHE A 19 14.00 -23.18 11.10
N LEU A 20 14.11 -22.14 11.93
CA LEU A 20 12.98 -21.31 12.35
C LEU A 20 12.50 -20.51 11.12
N LEU A 21 11.58 -21.10 10.37
CA LEU A 21 10.72 -20.40 9.43
C LEU A 21 9.78 -19.50 10.23
N PHE A 22 10.21 -18.27 10.48
CA PHE A 22 9.33 -17.24 11.01
C PHE A 22 8.34 -16.84 9.91
N SER A 23 7.10 -17.27 10.09
CA SER A 23 5.96 -16.78 9.33
C SER A 23 5.78 -15.29 9.62
N LEU A 24 6.23 -14.45 8.69
CA LEU A 24 5.76 -13.08 8.58
C LEU A 24 4.24 -13.16 8.41
N ALA A 25 3.49 -12.85 9.46
CA ALA A 25 2.08 -12.54 9.33
C ALA A 25 1.95 -11.11 8.79
N ALA A 26 2.55 -10.86 7.62
CA ALA A 26 2.18 -9.73 6.80
C ALA A 26 0.98 -10.23 5.98
N ALA A 27 -0.20 -9.70 6.28
CA ALA A 27 -1.22 -9.62 5.24
C ALA A 27 -0.50 -9.03 4.02
N VAL A 28 -0.46 -9.78 2.93
CA VAL A 28 0.00 -9.30 1.61
C VAL A 28 -0.54 -7.87 1.47
N PRO A 29 0.24 -6.89 0.98
CA PRO A 29 -0.38 -5.70 0.44
C PRO A 29 -1.19 -6.19 -0.75
N GLN A 30 -2.43 -6.61 -0.49
CA GLN A 30 -3.48 -6.60 -1.47
C GLN A 30 -3.33 -5.23 -2.09
N ALA A 31 -3.00 -5.20 -3.40
CA ALA A 31 -2.87 -3.97 -4.14
C ALA A 31 -3.94 -3.02 -3.63
N ALA A 32 -3.59 -1.75 -3.47
CA ALA A 32 -4.50 -0.70 -3.07
C ALA A 32 -5.63 -0.47 -4.11
N ALA A 33 -6.18 -1.53 -4.72
CA ALA A 33 -7.60 -1.69 -4.98
C ALA A 33 -8.35 -1.28 -3.71
N ALA A 34 -8.62 0.02 -3.68
CA ALA A 34 -8.86 0.82 -2.49
C ALA A 34 -9.94 0.20 -1.60
N GLU A 35 -9.77 0.34 -0.29
CA GLU A 35 -10.79 -0.11 0.65
C GLU A 35 -12.15 0.48 0.21
N PRO A 36 -13.14 -0.35 -0.18
CA PRO A 36 -14.34 0.09 -0.91
C PRO A 36 -15.14 1.22 -0.26
N TYR A 37 -14.97 1.45 1.04
CA TYR A 37 -15.55 2.60 1.72
C TYR A 37 -15.03 3.95 1.23
N ARG A 38 -13.77 4.02 0.77
CA ARG A 38 -13.14 5.26 0.29
C ARG A 38 -13.79 5.78 -0.99
N TRP A 39 -14.39 4.90 -1.78
CA TRP A 39 -15.11 5.24 -3.01
C TRP A 39 -16.35 6.11 -2.77
N LEU A 40 -16.83 6.15 -1.52
CA LEU A 40 -17.99 6.95 -1.11
C LEU A 40 -17.59 8.23 -0.37
N GLY A 41 -16.31 8.63 -0.43
CA GLY A 41 -15.86 9.91 0.10
C GLY A 41 -15.78 9.99 1.63
N GLY A 42 -15.85 8.86 2.34
CA GLY A 42 -15.66 8.81 3.79
C GLY A 42 -14.23 8.46 4.21
N ILE A 43 -13.96 8.69 5.50
CA ILE A 43 -12.68 8.38 6.14
C ILE A 43 -12.87 7.47 7.36
N ARG A 44 -11.82 6.71 7.73
CA ARG A 44 -11.85 5.73 8.82
C ARG A 44 -10.60 5.82 9.71
N GLY A 45 -10.80 5.69 11.02
CA GLY A 45 -9.76 5.43 12.02
C GLY A 45 -9.76 3.97 12.48
N ASP A 46 -9.33 3.72 13.72
CA ASP A 46 -9.32 2.36 14.30
C ASP A 46 -10.73 1.80 14.56
N VAL A 47 -11.67 2.69 14.93
CA VAL A 47 -13.03 2.32 15.34
C VAL A 47 -14.08 3.22 14.68
N GLU A 48 -13.77 4.50 14.54
CA GLU A 48 -14.68 5.50 13.99
C GLU A 48 -14.57 5.56 12.46
N TYR A 49 -15.71 5.72 11.81
CA TYR A 49 -15.85 6.14 10.43
C TYR A 49 -16.56 7.50 10.41
N ALA A 50 -16.16 8.38 9.49
CA ALA A 50 -16.79 9.67 9.29
C ALA A 50 -17.00 10.00 7.81
N GLU A 51 -18.12 10.65 7.47
CA GLU A 51 -18.39 11.16 6.13
C GLU A 51 -19.24 12.43 6.19
N MET A 52 -19.20 13.21 5.11
CA MET A 52 -20.05 14.40 4.96
C MET A 52 -21.41 14.03 4.37
N LEU A 53 -22.45 14.61 4.94
CA LEU A 53 -23.80 14.62 4.40
C LEU A 53 -24.11 16.02 3.90
N TYR A 54 -24.59 16.13 2.65
CA TYR A 54 -24.96 17.39 2.02
C TYR A 54 -26.48 17.54 1.77
N LEU A 55 -27.28 16.52 2.11
CA LEU A 55 -28.71 16.46 1.80
C LEU A 55 -29.57 17.44 2.62
N THR A 56 -29.03 18.05 3.66
CA THR A 56 -29.72 19.03 4.50
C THR A 56 -29.63 20.46 3.97
N GLY A 57 -29.03 20.67 2.79
CA GLY A 57 -28.73 22.01 2.28
C GLY A 57 -27.57 22.69 3.01
N GLU A 58 -26.88 21.99 3.90
CA GLU A 58 -25.65 22.42 4.55
C GLU A 58 -24.74 21.20 4.79
N PRO A 59 -23.41 21.38 4.91
CA PRO A 59 -22.51 20.26 5.14
C PRO A 59 -22.60 19.80 6.61
N VAL A 60 -22.93 18.53 6.81
CA VAL A 60 -23.02 17.91 8.15
C VAL A 60 -22.10 16.70 8.24
N LEU A 61 -21.17 16.71 9.19
CA LEU A 61 -20.31 15.56 9.47
C LEU A 61 -21.10 14.48 10.22
N LEU A 62 -21.18 13.28 9.64
CA LEU A 62 -21.71 12.09 10.29
C LEU A 62 -20.57 11.22 10.80
N LYS A 63 -20.74 10.60 11.97
CA LYS A 63 -19.76 9.69 12.58
C LYS A 63 -20.42 8.39 13.02
N GLY A 64 -19.68 7.30 13.02
CA GLY A 64 -20.18 6.03 13.54
C GLY A 64 -19.31 4.85 13.16
N THR A 65 -19.95 3.73 12.82
CA THR A 65 -19.26 2.46 12.55
C THR A 65 -19.45 2.03 11.11
N LEU A 66 -18.38 1.47 10.55
CA LEU A 66 -18.37 0.76 9.29
C LEU A 66 -18.01 -0.71 9.53
N ARG A 67 -18.78 -1.62 8.94
CA ARG A 67 -18.42 -3.04 8.80
C ARG A 67 -18.26 -3.36 7.33
N GLN A 68 -17.17 -4.05 6.99
CA GLN A 68 -16.86 -4.45 5.64
C GLN A 68 -16.57 -5.96 5.58
N SER A 69 -16.97 -6.58 4.49
CA SER A 69 -16.53 -7.93 4.12
C SER A 69 -16.29 -7.99 2.62
N SER A 70 -15.36 -8.84 2.20
CA SER A 70 -15.06 -9.08 0.79
C SER A 70 -15.15 -10.57 0.48
N GLY A 71 -15.41 -10.88 -0.78
CA GLY A 71 -15.46 -12.25 -1.29
C GLY A 71 -15.06 -12.31 -2.75
N ARG A 72 -14.74 -13.51 -3.24
CA ARG A 72 -14.41 -13.72 -4.66
C ARG A 72 -15.42 -14.69 -5.27
N SER A 73 -16.00 -14.30 -6.40
CA SER A 73 -16.93 -15.13 -7.15
C SER A 73 -16.18 -16.16 -8.00
N ARG A 74 -16.92 -17.17 -8.48
CA ARG A 74 -16.39 -18.24 -9.35
C ARG A 74 -15.98 -17.75 -10.74
N ASP A 75 -16.54 -16.64 -11.17
CA ASP A 75 -16.21 -15.95 -12.44
C ASP A 75 -14.93 -15.10 -12.35
N GLY A 76 -14.30 -15.03 -11.17
CA GLY A 76 -13.08 -14.27 -10.93
C GLY A 76 -13.31 -12.85 -10.40
N SER A 77 -14.55 -12.34 -10.42
CA SER A 77 -14.91 -11.03 -9.87
C SER A 77 -14.78 -10.98 -8.35
N SER A 78 -14.45 -9.82 -7.80
CA SER A 78 -14.45 -9.58 -6.36
C SER A 78 -15.69 -8.81 -5.94
N THR A 79 -16.28 -9.21 -4.82
CA THR A 79 -17.44 -8.57 -4.21
C THR A 79 -17.02 -7.88 -2.92
N ALA A 80 -17.60 -6.70 -2.66
CA ALA A 80 -17.39 -5.95 -1.42
C ALA A 80 -18.74 -5.54 -0.83
N ASN A 81 -18.98 -5.93 0.42
CA ASN A 81 -20.20 -5.59 1.16
C ASN A 81 -19.86 -4.65 2.31
N LEU A 82 -20.55 -3.51 2.35
CA LEU A 82 -20.32 -2.42 3.30
C LEU A 82 -21.60 -2.15 4.06
N THR A 83 -21.52 -2.04 5.38
CA THR A 83 -22.64 -1.66 6.25
C THR A 83 -22.24 -0.53 7.17
N TYR A 84 -23.00 0.56 7.12
CA TYR A 84 -22.76 1.79 7.87
C TYR A 84 -23.88 2.03 8.87
N THR A 85 -23.50 2.54 10.03
CA THR A 85 -24.41 3.10 11.02
C THR A 85 -23.79 4.38 11.55
N LEU A 86 -24.29 5.51 11.07
CA LEU A 86 -23.72 6.84 11.30
C LEU A 86 -24.76 7.75 11.93
N GLU A 87 -24.29 8.75 12.67
CA GLU A 87 -25.14 9.77 13.27
C GLU A 87 -24.44 11.11 13.40
N ASN A 88 -25.23 12.16 13.51
CA ASN A 88 -24.83 13.43 14.09
C ASN A 88 -25.82 13.74 15.21
N LYS A 89 -25.36 13.65 16.47
CA LYS A 89 -26.23 13.80 17.64
C LYS A 89 -26.73 15.23 17.83
N GLU A 90 -25.89 16.22 17.49
CA GLU A 90 -26.22 17.63 17.64
C GLU A 90 -27.38 18.04 16.73
N LYS A 91 -27.40 17.51 15.50
CA LYS A 91 -28.46 17.76 14.51
C LYS A 91 -29.53 16.67 14.45
N GLY A 92 -29.48 15.68 15.34
CA GLY A 92 -30.45 14.59 15.40
C GLY A 92 -30.51 13.73 14.13
N ILE A 93 -29.40 13.61 13.39
CA ILE A 93 -29.34 12.88 12.12
C ILE A 93 -28.89 11.44 12.36
N LYS A 94 -29.52 10.47 11.69
CA LYS A 94 -29.12 9.06 11.68
C LYS A 94 -29.13 8.50 10.27
N LEU A 95 -28.08 7.79 9.88
CA LEU A 95 -27.93 7.12 8.60
C LEU A 95 -27.65 5.63 8.80
N THR A 96 -28.42 4.80 8.12
CA THR A 96 -28.15 3.36 7.99
C THR A 96 -28.02 3.01 6.51
N ARG A 97 -26.93 2.36 6.14
CA ARG A 97 -26.62 2.07 4.74
C ARG A 97 -26.03 0.68 4.59
N THR A 98 -26.46 -0.06 3.58
CA THR A 98 -25.85 -1.31 3.13
C THR A 98 -25.63 -1.23 1.64
N ILE A 99 -24.39 -1.44 1.19
CA ILE A 99 -24.01 -1.38 -0.22
C ILE A 99 -23.19 -2.62 -0.56
N SER A 100 -23.42 -3.16 -1.76
CA SER A 100 -22.62 -4.21 -2.36
C SER A 100 -22.07 -3.72 -3.69
N PHE A 101 -20.76 -3.88 -3.89
CA PHE A 101 -20.07 -3.62 -5.14
C PHE A 101 -19.49 -4.90 -5.72
N THR A 102 -19.37 -4.94 -7.04
CA THR A 102 -18.60 -5.96 -7.76
C THR A 102 -17.56 -5.30 -8.64
N THR A 103 -16.35 -5.83 -8.56
CA THR A 103 -15.20 -5.38 -9.33
C THR A 103 -14.76 -6.50 -10.26
N THR A 104 -14.57 -6.15 -11.52
CA THR A 104 -13.96 -7.01 -12.54
C THR A 104 -12.66 -6.40 -12.99
N SER A 105 -11.62 -7.23 -13.09
CA SER A 105 -10.28 -6.78 -13.46
C SER A 105 -9.81 -7.46 -14.74
N GLN A 106 -9.10 -6.70 -15.57
CA GLN A 106 -8.40 -7.20 -16.75
C GLN A 106 -6.95 -6.76 -16.71
N THR A 107 -6.03 -7.71 -16.80
CA THR A 107 -4.59 -7.44 -16.74
C THR A 107 -3.99 -7.55 -18.13
N ASN A 108 -3.21 -6.55 -18.54
CA ASN A 108 -2.40 -6.54 -19.75
C ASN A 108 -0.97 -6.16 -19.41
N GLY A 109 -0.09 -7.16 -19.33
CA GLY A 109 1.29 -6.96 -18.89
C GLY A 109 1.33 -6.47 -17.44
N LYS A 110 1.89 -5.27 -17.23
CA LYS A 110 2.01 -4.62 -15.91
C LYS A 110 0.76 -3.82 -15.51
N GLN A 111 -0.18 -3.61 -16.42
CA GLN A 111 -1.34 -2.78 -16.16
C GLN A 111 -2.56 -3.65 -15.85
N GLU A 112 -3.30 -3.28 -14.81
CA GLU A 112 -4.61 -3.82 -14.47
C GLU A 112 -5.65 -2.71 -14.60
N VAL A 113 -6.72 -3.00 -15.34
CA VAL A 113 -7.92 -2.15 -15.37
C VAL A 113 -8.98 -2.81 -14.52
N ALA A 114 -9.38 -2.15 -13.45
CA ALA A 114 -10.41 -2.60 -12.52
C ALA A 114 -11.67 -1.74 -12.68
N THR A 115 -12.76 -2.37 -13.12
CA THR A 115 -14.06 -1.73 -13.27
C THR A 115 -14.97 -2.18 -12.14
N THR A 116 -15.50 -1.22 -11.39
CA THR A 116 -16.38 -1.45 -10.24
C THR A 116 -17.77 -0.92 -10.52
N ALA A 117 -18.78 -1.76 -10.26
CA ALA A 117 -20.18 -1.42 -10.39
C ALA A 117 -20.96 -1.72 -9.10
N LEU A 118 -22.06 -1.01 -8.90
CA LEU A 118 -23.01 -1.26 -7.82
C LEU A 118 -23.84 -2.50 -8.11
N GLU A 119 -23.92 -3.42 -7.16
CA GLU A 119 -24.83 -4.58 -7.24
C GLU A 119 -26.11 -4.38 -6.45
N ARG A 120 -25.98 -3.88 -5.21
CA ARG A 120 -27.10 -3.71 -4.29
C ARG A 120 -26.89 -2.47 -3.44
N PHE A 121 -28.00 -1.84 -3.11
CA PHE A 121 -28.00 -0.72 -2.18
C PHE A 121 -29.26 -0.75 -1.32
N ARG A 122 -29.12 -0.21 -0.12
CA ARG A 122 -30.20 0.17 0.76
C ARG A 122 -29.68 1.29 1.64
N GLU A 123 -30.35 2.43 1.65
CA GLU A 123 -29.97 3.55 2.51
C GLU A 123 -31.23 4.22 3.08
N THR A 124 -31.16 4.57 4.35
CA THR A 124 -32.22 5.33 5.02
C THR A 124 -31.55 6.36 5.92
N ILE A 125 -31.99 7.60 5.78
CA ILE A 125 -31.53 8.73 6.58
C ILE A 125 -32.74 9.32 7.31
N ARG A 126 -32.57 9.63 8.59
CA ARG A 126 -33.53 10.37 9.40
C ARG A 126 -32.90 11.70 9.79
N ILE A 127 -33.61 12.80 9.52
CA ILE A 127 -33.24 14.16 9.89
C ILE A 127 -34.45 14.73 10.63
N GLY A 128 -34.37 14.81 11.96
CA GLY A 128 -35.55 15.16 12.77
C GLY A 128 -36.71 14.17 12.56
N SER A 129 -37.86 14.68 12.13
CA SER A 129 -39.04 13.88 11.74
C SER A 129 -38.96 13.29 10.33
N ASP A 130 -38.13 13.87 9.47
CA ASP A 130 -38.11 13.55 8.05
C ASP A 130 -37.30 12.30 7.77
N ARG A 131 -37.81 11.52 6.83
CA ARG A 131 -37.21 10.26 6.40
C ARG A 131 -36.90 10.31 4.92
N TYR A 132 -35.63 10.08 4.61
CA TYR A 132 -35.10 9.98 3.26
C TYR A 132 -34.83 8.51 2.98
N ASN A 133 -35.47 7.95 1.96
CA ASN A 133 -35.20 6.60 1.47
C ASN A 133 -34.53 6.71 0.10
N LEU A 134 -33.42 6.02 -0.08
CA LEU A 134 -32.72 5.95 -1.37
C LEU A 134 -33.49 5.01 -2.30
N GLU A 135 -34.04 5.56 -3.37
CA GLU A 135 -34.86 4.85 -4.36
C GLU A 135 -34.04 4.42 -5.59
N ASP A 136 -33.11 5.27 -6.02
CA ASP A 136 -32.17 4.97 -7.12
C ASP A 136 -30.74 5.29 -6.72
N PHE A 137 -29.81 4.42 -7.10
CA PHE A 137 -28.39 4.65 -6.92
C PHE A 137 -27.64 4.07 -8.13
N GLN A 138 -27.00 4.97 -8.87
CA GLN A 138 -26.13 4.67 -9.98
C GLN A 138 -24.71 4.98 -9.56
N PHE A 139 -23.81 4.03 -9.73
CA PHE A 139 -22.39 4.20 -9.43
C PHE A 139 -21.56 3.42 -10.43
N SER A 140 -20.54 4.08 -10.97
CA SER A 140 -19.55 3.46 -11.85
C SER A 140 -18.18 4.02 -11.50
N ARG A 141 -17.18 3.13 -11.46
CA ARG A 141 -15.79 3.48 -11.18
C ARG A 141 -14.86 2.65 -12.05
N SER A 142 -13.81 3.28 -12.56
CA SER A 142 -12.74 2.61 -13.29
C SER A 142 -11.39 3.05 -12.73
N ASP A 143 -10.57 2.08 -12.34
CA ASP A 143 -9.21 2.29 -11.88
C ASP A 143 -8.23 1.65 -12.88
N LEU A 144 -7.17 2.38 -13.22
CA LEU A 144 -5.97 1.87 -13.85
C LEU A 144 -4.90 1.71 -12.77
N ILE A 145 -4.41 0.50 -12.61
CA ILE A 145 -3.32 0.17 -11.71
C ILE A 145 -2.12 -0.23 -12.57
N ASP A 146 -1.01 0.47 -12.40
CA ASP A 146 0.27 0.13 -13.03
C ASP A 146 1.16 -0.54 -11.98
N HIS A 147 1.33 -1.84 -12.11
CA HIS A 147 2.14 -2.67 -11.22
C HIS A 147 3.60 -2.55 -11.62
N GLN A 148 4.34 -1.70 -10.90
CA GLN A 148 5.78 -1.70 -10.96
C GLN A 148 6.34 -2.65 -9.89
N PRO A 149 7.54 -3.22 -10.12
CA PRO A 149 8.01 -4.35 -9.32
C PRO A 149 8.08 -4.13 -7.80
N GLY A 150 8.18 -2.88 -7.34
CA GLY A 150 8.17 -2.50 -5.93
C GLY A 150 7.16 -1.42 -5.55
N VAL A 151 6.36 -0.92 -6.50
CA VAL A 151 5.38 0.15 -6.29
C VAL A 151 4.19 -0.05 -7.23
N ASP A 152 2.98 -0.04 -6.71
CA ASP A 152 1.77 0.09 -7.52
C ASP A 152 1.42 1.57 -7.66
N TYR A 153 1.08 2.02 -8.87
CA TYR A 153 0.50 3.34 -9.11
C TYR A 153 -0.96 3.19 -9.49
N VAL A 154 -1.84 3.98 -8.89
CA VAL A 154 -3.28 3.96 -9.20
C VAL A 154 -3.73 5.32 -9.72
N SER A 155 -4.55 5.29 -10.76
CA SER A 155 -5.27 6.44 -11.27
C SER A 155 -6.68 5.99 -11.65
N GLY A 156 -7.69 6.74 -11.24
CA GLY A 156 -9.06 6.32 -11.49
C GLY A 156 -10.03 7.48 -11.54
N ASN A 157 -11.24 7.15 -11.94
CA ASN A 157 -12.37 8.06 -11.98
C ASN A 157 -13.66 7.35 -11.61
N TRP A 158 -14.65 8.12 -11.17
CA TRP A 158 -15.97 7.62 -10.86
C TRP A 158 -17.06 8.65 -11.11
N SER A 159 -18.27 8.15 -11.24
CA SER A 159 -19.50 8.92 -11.26
C SER A 159 -20.56 8.25 -10.38
N CYS A 160 -21.39 9.08 -9.77
CA CYS A 160 -22.41 8.67 -8.83
C CYS A 160 -23.65 9.56 -8.98
N ARG A 161 -24.82 8.92 -8.99
CA ARG A 161 -26.12 9.58 -8.90
C ARG A 161 -27.00 8.86 -7.89
N LYS A 162 -27.56 9.60 -6.94
CA LYS A 162 -28.50 9.09 -5.94
C LYS A 162 -29.81 9.86 -6.00
N VAL A 163 -30.94 9.16 -5.92
CA VAL A 163 -32.27 9.76 -5.84
C VAL A 163 -32.95 9.29 -4.57
N TYR A 164 -33.32 10.26 -3.73
CA TYR A 164 -34.01 10.01 -2.47
C TYR A 164 -35.46 10.46 -2.57
N SER A 165 -36.36 9.62 -2.08
CA SER A 165 -37.73 10.03 -1.75
C SER A 165 -37.78 10.46 -0.29
N VAL A 166 -38.35 11.64 -0.04
CA VAL A 166 -38.55 12.20 1.30
C VAL A 166 -40.01 11.99 1.71
N ASN A 167 -40.21 11.47 2.93
CA ASN A 167 -41.52 11.31 3.56
C ASN A 167 -42.57 10.62 2.67
N ASN A 168 -42.17 9.55 1.98
CA ASN A 168 -43.00 8.78 1.06
C ASN A 168 -43.50 9.59 -0.16
N GLY A 169 -42.63 10.40 -0.75
CA GLY A 169 -42.87 11.08 -2.03
C GLY A 169 -43.33 12.53 -1.91
N LEU A 170 -43.24 13.14 -0.73
CA LEU A 170 -43.52 14.57 -0.55
C LEU A 170 -42.45 15.45 -1.21
N ALA A 171 -41.20 14.99 -1.21
CA ALA A 171 -40.12 15.64 -1.94
C ALA A 171 -39.14 14.63 -2.52
N GLU A 172 -38.35 15.10 -3.47
CA GLU A 172 -37.26 14.38 -4.11
C GLU A 172 -35.95 15.12 -3.85
N VAL A 173 -34.89 14.35 -3.55
CA VAL A 173 -33.52 14.88 -3.49
C VAL A 173 -32.64 14.09 -4.44
N ILE A 174 -31.99 14.79 -5.36
CA ILE A 174 -31.05 14.22 -6.31
C ILE A 174 -29.65 14.68 -5.91
N LEU A 175 -28.74 13.73 -5.73
CA LEU A 175 -27.31 13.98 -5.58
C LEU A 175 -26.60 13.46 -6.81
N GLU A 176 -25.84 14.32 -7.48
CA GLU A 176 -24.96 13.96 -8.59
C GLU A 176 -23.53 14.32 -8.22
N SER A 177 -22.60 13.43 -8.47
CA SER A 177 -21.21 13.59 -8.09
C SER A 177 -20.29 12.82 -9.02
N GLY A 178 -19.08 13.29 -9.16
CA GLY A 178 -18.04 12.63 -9.93
C GLY A 178 -16.67 13.08 -9.48
N GLY A 179 -15.68 12.26 -9.75
CA GLY A 179 -14.35 12.53 -9.26
C GLY A 179 -13.27 11.68 -9.89
N HIS A 180 -12.05 11.94 -9.43
CA HIS A 180 -10.87 11.20 -9.82
C HIS A 180 -9.96 10.97 -8.62
N ASN A 181 -9.20 9.88 -8.67
CA ASN A 181 -8.25 9.50 -7.63
C ASN A 181 -6.90 9.23 -8.25
N VAL A 182 -5.86 9.53 -7.47
CA VAL A 182 -4.49 9.20 -7.79
C VAL A 182 -3.80 8.71 -6.52
N GLY A 183 -2.87 7.78 -6.66
CA GLY A 183 -2.18 7.22 -5.53
C GLY A 183 -1.07 6.28 -5.90
N TYR A 184 -0.41 5.77 -4.87
CA TYR A 184 0.56 4.69 -4.98
C TYR A 184 0.57 3.81 -3.73
N SER A 185 1.15 2.62 -3.85
CA SER A 185 1.33 1.70 -2.73
C SER A 185 2.62 0.89 -2.85
N HIS A 186 3.35 0.78 -1.74
CA HIS A 186 4.56 -0.04 -1.61
C HIS A 186 4.76 -0.49 -0.15
N ALA A 187 5.81 -1.27 0.12
CA ALA A 187 6.09 -1.87 1.43
C ALA A 187 6.28 -0.87 2.59
N TRP A 188 6.65 0.38 2.29
CA TRP A 188 7.02 1.40 3.27
C TRP A 188 5.99 2.52 3.41
N GLY A 189 5.00 2.56 2.52
CA GLY A 189 4.01 3.61 2.50
C GLY A 189 2.99 3.44 1.41
N SER A 190 1.88 4.14 1.54
CA SER A 190 0.91 4.29 0.47
C SER A 190 0.17 5.60 0.62
N THR A 191 -0.29 6.15 -0.49
CA THR A 191 -1.18 7.30 -0.48
C THR A 191 -2.26 7.13 -1.54
N GLU A 192 -3.44 7.64 -1.24
CA GLU A 192 -4.52 7.76 -2.20
C GLU A 192 -5.22 9.09 -1.93
N THR A 193 -5.35 9.93 -2.96
CA THR A 193 -6.10 11.17 -2.88
C THR A 193 -7.23 11.11 -3.88
N ALA A 194 -8.44 11.25 -3.40
CA ALA A 194 -9.66 11.33 -4.19
C ALA A 194 -10.19 12.76 -4.13
N ARG A 195 -10.51 13.33 -5.28
CA ARG A 195 -11.22 14.61 -5.40
C ARG A 195 -12.56 14.39 -6.06
N GLU A 196 -13.58 15.00 -5.48
CA GLU A 196 -14.97 14.87 -5.86
C GLU A 196 -15.59 16.25 -5.98
N GLU A 197 -16.42 16.42 -7.01
CA GLU A 197 -17.33 17.54 -7.13
C GLU A 197 -18.75 17.00 -7.24
N GLY A 198 -19.69 17.68 -6.60
CA GLY A 198 -21.07 17.26 -6.62
C GLY A 198 -22.07 18.38 -6.42
N THR A 199 -23.29 18.09 -6.81
CA THR A 199 -24.47 18.92 -6.64
C THR A 199 -25.55 18.14 -5.90
N VAL A 200 -26.34 18.86 -5.12
CA VAL A 200 -27.56 18.34 -4.52
C VAL A 200 -28.70 19.25 -4.95
N SER A 201 -29.79 18.67 -5.42
CA SER A 201 -31.01 19.37 -5.80
C SER A 201 -32.17 18.80 -5.01
N PHE A 202 -32.93 19.67 -4.36
CA PHE A 202 -34.16 19.34 -3.65
C PHE A 202 -35.35 19.95 -4.38
N SER A 203 -36.43 19.19 -4.54
CA SER A 203 -37.69 19.72 -5.04
C SER A 203 -38.87 18.98 -4.40
N GLY A 204 -39.87 19.71 -3.92
CA GLY A 204 -41.11 19.15 -3.43
C GLY A 204 -41.70 19.95 -2.28
N GLN A 205 -42.26 19.25 -1.30
CA GLN A 205 -42.94 19.83 -0.15
C GLN A 205 -42.22 19.52 1.16
N VAL A 206 -42.08 20.55 2.00
CA VAL A 206 -41.52 20.48 3.36
C VAL A 206 -42.64 20.72 4.36
N ALA A 207 -42.67 19.95 5.44
CA ALA A 207 -43.64 20.13 6.52
C ALA A 207 -43.14 21.19 7.50
N LEU A 208 -43.83 22.33 7.58
CA LEU A 208 -43.57 23.35 8.60
C LEU A 208 -44.16 22.92 9.95
N ASP A 209 -45.36 22.32 9.91
CA ASP A 209 -46.04 21.74 11.05
C ASP A 209 -46.88 20.52 10.61
N ARG A 210 -47.75 20.01 11.49
CA ARG A 210 -48.56 18.82 11.18
C ARG A 210 -49.54 19.01 10.02
N ASP A 211 -49.97 20.24 9.74
CA ASP A 211 -51.05 20.55 8.83
C ASP A 211 -50.59 21.41 7.63
N THR A 212 -49.38 21.96 7.69
CA THR A 212 -48.85 22.91 6.70
C THR A 212 -47.68 22.33 5.92
N LEU A 213 -47.89 22.16 4.60
CA LEU A 213 -46.86 21.78 3.64
C LEU A 213 -46.51 22.98 2.76
N LEU A 214 -45.22 23.31 2.67
CA LEU A 214 -44.72 24.40 1.84
C LEU A 214 -43.92 23.85 0.67
N PRO A 215 -44.12 24.36 -0.56
CA PRO A 215 -43.24 24.03 -1.67
C PRO A 215 -41.85 24.60 -1.41
N ALA A 216 -40.82 23.79 -1.64
CA ALA A 216 -39.43 24.22 -1.57
C ALA A 216 -38.64 23.63 -2.74
N GLU A 217 -37.77 24.46 -3.30
CA GLU A 217 -36.80 24.07 -4.30
C GLU A 217 -35.49 24.77 -3.98
N TRP A 218 -34.42 24.00 -3.90
CA TRP A 218 -33.09 24.54 -3.67
C TRP A 218 -32.04 23.60 -4.25
N SER A 219 -30.85 24.14 -4.50
CA SER A 219 -29.69 23.33 -4.87
C SER A 219 -28.46 23.80 -4.11
N CYS A 220 -27.47 22.92 -3.97
CA CYS A 220 -26.15 23.26 -3.45
C CYS A 220 -25.07 22.56 -4.27
N SER A 221 -23.84 23.08 -4.15
CA SER A 221 -22.67 22.45 -4.75
C SER A 221 -21.55 22.33 -3.73
N TYR A 222 -20.80 21.25 -3.83
CA TYR A 222 -19.67 20.98 -2.96
C TYR A 222 -18.48 20.43 -3.77
N SER A 223 -17.30 20.64 -3.21
CA SER A 223 -16.06 20.00 -3.60
C SER A 223 -15.50 19.33 -2.35
N GLN A 224 -15.14 18.07 -2.47
CA GLN A 224 -14.61 17.25 -1.38
C GLN A 224 -13.29 16.62 -1.83
N ALA A 225 -12.34 16.56 -0.90
CA ALA A 225 -11.13 15.79 -1.09
C ALA A 225 -10.89 14.90 0.12
N THR A 226 -10.69 13.60 -0.14
CA THR A 226 -10.22 12.63 0.84
C THR A 226 -8.79 12.23 0.52
N SER A 227 -7.96 12.15 1.55
CA SER A 227 -6.57 11.73 1.43
C SER A 227 -6.26 10.68 2.47
N TYR A 228 -5.89 9.49 2.00
CA TYR A 228 -5.34 8.43 2.82
C TYR A 228 -3.81 8.45 2.71
N SER A 229 -3.15 8.21 3.85
CA SER A 229 -1.73 7.98 3.93
C SER A 229 -1.43 6.86 4.93
N ARG A 230 -0.61 5.90 4.50
CA ARG A 230 0.08 4.96 5.37
C ARG A 230 1.55 5.27 5.36
N SER A 231 2.14 5.34 6.55
CA SER A 231 3.58 5.49 6.71
C SER A 231 4.12 4.34 7.56
N ARG A 232 5.12 3.63 7.04
CA ARG A 232 5.91 2.65 7.78
C ARG A 232 7.33 3.17 7.92
N TYR A 233 7.80 3.41 9.14
CA TYR A 233 9.14 3.94 9.41
C TYR A 233 9.85 3.15 10.49
N LEU A 234 11.18 3.22 10.49
CA LEU A 234 12.03 2.52 11.45
C LEU A 234 12.51 3.50 12.52
N GLU A 235 12.41 3.08 13.77
CA GLU A 235 12.87 3.84 14.93
C GLU A 235 13.81 2.97 15.76
N TYR A 236 14.99 3.49 16.11
CA TYR A 236 15.87 2.79 17.04
C TYR A 236 15.36 2.96 18.46
N GLN A 237 15.21 1.85 19.17
CA GLN A 237 14.91 1.84 20.60
C GLN A 237 16.03 1.15 21.35
N ALA A 238 16.69 1.91 22.23
CA ALA A 238 17.64 1.36 23.18
C ALA A 238 16.94 0.39 24.14
N ASN A 239 17.67 -0.63 24.60
CA ASN A 239 17.18 -1.51 25.65
C ASN A 239 17.72 -1.10 27.00
N GLU A 240 16.85 -1.13 27.99
CA GLU A 240 17.23 -1.18 29.39
C GLU A 240 16.96 -2.61 29.90
N PRO A 241 17.95 -3.31 30.48
CA PRO A 241 19.27 -2.83 30.90
C PRO A 241 20.39 -2.98 29.85
N LEU A 242 21.35 -2.05 29.87
CA LEU A 242 22.50 -2.00 28.93
C LEU A 242 23.48 -3.19 29.05
N SER A 243 23.34 -4.05 30.05
CA SER A 243 24.23 -5.20 30.32
C SER A 243 23.84 -6.50 29.62
N ILE A 244 22.82 -6.49 28.75
CA ILE A 244 22.37 -7.66 27.99
C ILE A 244 23.04 -7.72 26.61
N SER A 245 22.96 -8.88 25.95
CA SER A 245 23.60 -9.16 24.65
C SER A 245 23.04 -8.36 23.47
N PHE A 246 22.14 -7.40 23.70
CA PHE A 246 21.55 -6.54 22.67
C PHE A 246 21.22 -5.14 23.24
N SER A 247 22.05 -4.15 22.92
CA SER A 247 21.97 -2.77 23.42
C SER A 247 20.72 -2.00 23.01
N GLY A 248 20.01 -2.47 21.98
CA GLY A 248 18.82 -1.86 21.42
C GLY A 248 18.41 -2.59 20.15
N GLY A 249 17.32 -2.17 19.55
CA GLY A 249 16.84 -2.73 18.29
C GLY A 249 15.92 -1.77 17.57
N TYR A 250 15.74 -2.00 16.28
CA TYR A 250 14.81 -1.20 15.48
C TYR A 250 13.38 -1.70 15.65
N VAL A 251 12.45 -0.76 15.69
CA VAL A 251 11.01 -1.00 15.69
C VAL A 251 10.45 -0.41 14.41
N ALA A 252 9.74 -1.23 13.64
CA ALA A 252 8.91 -0.77 12.54
C ALA A 252 7.60 -0.24 13.11
N ASN A 253 7.32 1.03 12.86
CA ASN A 253 6.09 1.70 13.23
C ASN A 253 5.25 1.88 11.97
N THR A 254 3.99 1.44 11.97
CA THR A 254 3.02 1.71 10.89
C THR A 254 1.88 2.54 11.42
N VAL A 255 1.61 3.66 10.76
CA VAL A 255 0.50 4.56 11.10
C VAL A 255 -0.29 4.89 9.84
N ASN A 256 -1.61 4.95 9.98
CA ASN A 256 -2.52 5.40 8.94
C ASN A 256 -3.16 6.72 9.37
N SER A 257 -3.33 7.61 8.41
CA SER A 257 -4.00 8.89 8.58
C SER A 257 -4.94 9.11 7.40
N GLU A 258 -6.17 9.50 7.69
CA GLU A 258 -7.15 9.88 6.67
C GLU A 258 -7.67 11.27 6.96
N VAL A 259 -7.65 12.11 5.93
CA VAL A 259 -8.13 13.49 6.00
C VAL A 259 -9.27 13.65 5.02
N LEU A 260 -10.39 14.18 5.52
CA LEU A 260 -11.50 14.66 4.72
C LEU A 260 -11.47 16.18 4.75
N SER A 261 -11.60 16.81 3.59
CA SER A 261 -11.79 18.25 3.46
C SER A 261 -12.94 18.54 2.51
N TYR A 262 -13.71 19.58 2.79
CA TYR A 262 -14.82 19.99 1.96
C TYR A 262 -14.92 21.51 1.88
N GLN A 263 -15.51 21.98 0.79
CA GLN A 263 -15.95 23.34 0.62
C GLN A 263 -17.16 23.38 -0.31
N GLY A 264 -18.00 24.40 -0.21
CA GLY A 264 -19.18 24.48 -1.07
C GLY A 264 -19.97 25.78 -0.94
N SER A 265 -21.00 25.87 -1.77
CA SER A 265 -22.01 26.93 -1.75
C SER A 265 -23.35 26.29 -1.42
N PHE A 266 -23.96 26.79 -0.36
CA PHE A 266 -25.16 26.22 0.23
C PHE A 266 -26.27 27.28 0.28
N PRO A 267 -27.54 26.91 0.10
CA PRO A 267 -28.65 27.84 0.28
C PRO A 267 -28.74 28.29 1.74
N ASP A 268 -29.29 29.48 1.96
CA ASP A 268 -29.71 29.94 3.28
C ASP A 268 -31.12 29.41 3.54
N LEU A 269 -31.25 28.43 4.44
CA LEU A 269 -32.52 27.73 4.70
C LEU A 269 -33.02 28.03 6.12
N GLU A 270 -34.31 28.31 6.24
CA GLU A 270 -35.07 28.30 7.49
C GLU A 270 -36.16 27.22 7.39
N ASP A 271 -36.16 26.27 8.32
CA ASP A 271 -37.09 25.12 8.34
C ASP A 271 -37.20 24.36 6.99
N GLY A 272 -36.07 24.23 6.27
CA GLY A 272 -35.98 23.51 5.00
C GLY A 272 -36.45 24.29 3.78
N VAL A 273 -36.85 25.55 3.96
CA VAL A 273 -37.28 26.47 2.90
C VAL A 273 -36.22 27.56 2.73
N PRO A 274 -35.91 28.01 1.50
CA PRO A 274 -35.03 29.15 1.29
C PRO A 274 -35.54 30.41 2.00
N ASP A 275 -34.74 30.94 2.92
CA ASP A 275 -35.01 32.21 3.65
C ASP A 275 -34.56 33.42 2.83
N SER A 276 -33.51 33.26 2.01
CA SER A 276 -33.03 34.31 1.12
C SER A 276 -32.34 33.76 -0.14
N ASP A 277 -32.11 34.64 -1.12
CA ASP A 277 -31.30 34.35 -2.31
C ASP A 277 -29.79 34.25 -2.02
N ARG A 278 -29.40 34.30 -0.74
CA ARG A 278 -28.00 34.29 -0.33
C ARG A 278 -27.44 32.87 -0.41
N TRP A 279 -26.24 32.78 -0.96
CA TRP A 279 -25.42 31.58 -0.93
C TRP A 279 -24.41 31.63 0.21
N LEU A 280 -24.49 30.67 1.11
CA LEU A 280 -23.60 30.48 2.24
C LEU A 280 -22.39 29.65 1.83
N ARG A 281 -21.20 30.27 1.87
CA ARG A 281 -19.94 29.54 1.73
C ARG A 281 -19.62 28.81 3.03
N ARG A 282 -19.31 27.52 2.90
CA ARG A 282 -18.90 26.65 4.01
C ARG A 282 -17.69 25.84 3.59
N GLN A 283 -16.79 25.62 4.53
CA GLN A 283 -15.62 24.79 4.34
C GLN A 283 -15.20 24.17 5.67
N GLY A 284 -14.46 23.08 5.63
CA GLY A 284 -13.95 22.42 6.81
C GLY A 284 -13.05 21.25 6.48
N SER A 285 -12.43 20.71 7.52
CA SER A 285 -11.66 19.48 7.44
C SER A 285 -11.86 18.63 8.69
N TYR A 286 -11.67 17.33 8.55
CA TYR A 286 -11.72 16.35 9.62
C TYR A 286 -10.64 15.31 9.38
N GLU A 287 -9.93 14.91 10.43
CA GLU A 287 -8.82 13.96 10.37
C GLU A 287 -9.05 12.81 11.33
N LEU A 288 -8.81 11.59 10.85
CA LEU A 288 -8.78 10.37 11.65
C LEU A 288 -7.41 9.73 11.53
N LYS A 289 -6.85 9.33 12.67
CA LYS A 289 -5.55 8.65 12.77
C LYS A 289 -5.71 7.33 13.50
N THR A 290 -4.97 6.33 13.06
CA THR A 290 -4.84 5.07 13.79
C THR A 290 -3.72 5.17 14.83
N LEU A 291 -3.79 4.32 15.85
CA LEU A 291 -2.64 4.11 16.72
C LEU A 291 -1.50 3.46 15.93
N PRO A 292 -0.23 3.84 16.18
CA PRO A 292 0.90 3.19 15.54
C PRO A 292 0.99 1.72 15.92
N VAL A 293 0.94 0.83 14.92
CA VAL A 293 1.27 -0.58 15.10
C VAL A 293 2.78 -0.69 15.19
N LYS A 294 3.28 -1.25 16.29
CA LYS A 294 4.71 -1.40 16.56
C LYS A 294 5.13 -2.84 16.40
N GLU A 295 6.09 -3.09 15.53
CA GLU A 295 6.70 -4.39 15.31
C GLU A 295 8.21 -4.31 15.61
N ARG A 296 8.67 -5.12 16.56
CA ARG A 296 10.09 -5.14 16.90
C ARG A 296 10.86 -6.02 15.93
N LEU A 297 11.87 -5.46 15.30
CA LEU A 297 12.73 -6.22 14.39
C LEU A 297 13.72 -7.10 15.19
N PRO A 298 14.07 -8.29 14.67
CA PRO A 298 15.16 -9.09 15.17
C PRO A 298 16.47 -8.29 15.33
N VAL A 299 17.18 -8.54 16.42
CA VAL A 299 18.48 -7.90 16.69
C VAL A 299 19.58 -8.94 16.52
N ALA A 300 20.53 -8.65 15.63
CA ALA A 300 21.77 -9.42 15.56
C ALA A 300 22.84 -8.88 16.49
N ASN A 301 23.61 -9.82 17.05
CA ASN A 301 24.90 -9.51 17.66
C ASN A 301 26.00 -9.75 16.62
N LEU A 302 26.38 -8.69 15.89
CA LEU A 302 27.41 -8.73 14.85
C LEU A 302 28.71 -8.11 15.40
N PHE A 303 29.73 -8.93 15.67
CA PHE A 303 30.94 -8.49 16.36
C PHE A 303 31.83 -7.55 15.54
N ASP A 304 31.82 -7.68 14.21
CA ASP A 304 32.65 -6.91 13.27
C ASP A 304 31.97 -5.67 12.69
N VAL A 305 30.76 -5.36 13.19
CA VAL A 305 29.97 -4.20 12.74
C VAL A 305 30.04 -3.05 13.74
N SER A 306 30.38 -3.32 15.00
CA SER A 306 30.43 -2.28 16.03
C SER A 306 31.49 -1.21 15.71
N GLY A 307 31.07 0.05 15.67
CA GLY A 307 31.92 1.20 15.31
C GLY A 307 32.19 1.33 13.82
N HIS A 308 31.63 0.45 12.97
CA HIS A 308 31.73 0.56 11.53
C HIS A 308 30.84 1.70 11.02
N TRP A 309 31.27 2.43 9.99
CA TRP A 309 30.53 3.58 9.45
C TRP A 309 29.12 3.22 8.94
N ALA A 310 28.93 1.97 8.50
CA ALA A 310 27.65 1.42 8.04
C ALA A 310 26.87 0.64 9.11
N GLU A 311 27.25 0.74 10.40
CA GLU A 311 26.67 -0.07 11.48
C GLU A 311 25.15 0.00 11.54
N ALA A 312 24.60 1.22 11.49
CA ALA A 312 23.16 1.44 11.56
C ALA A 312 22.43 0.80 10.37
N ASP A 313 22.95 0.99 9.15
CA ASP A 313 22.35 0.47 7.92
C ASP A 313 22.38 -1.07 7.89
N ILE A 314 23.49 -1.67 8.32
CA ILE A 314 23.64 -3.12 8.42
C ILE A 314 22.63 -3.69 9.42
N ARG A 315 22.51 -3.09 10.62
CA ARG A 315 21.58 -3.55 11.66
C ARG A 315 20.12 -3.45 11.22
N ILE A 316 19.75 -2.37 10.51
CA ILE A 316 18.40 -2.20 9.94
C ILE A 316 18.08 -3.35 8.99
N LEU A 317 18.95 -3.57 8.00
CA LEU A 317 18.69 -4.56 6.95
C LEU A 317 18.79 -5.99 7.48
N TYR A 318 19.64 -6.25 8.46
CA TYR A 318 19.61 -7.52 9.18
C TYR A 318 18.26 -7.72 9.86
N GLY A 319 17.75 -6.71 10.58
CA GLY A 319 16.46 -6.78 11.25
C GLY A 319 15.29 -7.02 10.27
N LEU A 320 15.42 -6.57 9.03
CA LEU A 320 14.45 -6.86 7.96
C LEU A 320 14.63 -8.25 7.33
N GLY A 321 15.66 -9.01 7.71
CA GLY A 321 15.96 -10.32 7.14
C GLY A 321 16.66 -10.27 5.76
N ALA A 322 17.11 -9.09 5.35
CA ALA A 322 17.69 -8.82 4.04
C ALA A 322 19.02 -9.57 3.82
N PHE A 323 19.82 -9.70 4.88
CA PHE A 323 21.04 -10.51 4.90
C PHE A 323 20.72 -11.81 5.62
N GLY A 324 20.67 -12.91 4.87
CA GLY A 324 20.55 -14.23 5.48
C GLY A 324 21.94 -14.68 5.88
N ASP A 325 22.20 -14.81 7.18
CA ASP A 325 23.23 -15.67 7.76
C ASP A 325 23.00 -15.80 9.28
N ALA A 326 22.99 -17.05 9.75
CA ALA A 326 23.05 -17.39 11.16
C ALA A 326 24.52 -17.42 11.58
N GLY A 327 25.06 -16.27 11.97
CA GLY A 327 26.44 -16.14 12.40
C GLY A 327 26.70 -14.81 13.08
N ASP A 328 27.75 -14.76 13.90
CA ASP A 328 28.06 -13.58 14.72
C ASP A 328 28.91 -12.52 13.98
N TYR A 329 29.17 -12.73 12.68
CA TYR A 329 29.99 -11.86 11.83
C TYR A 329 29.27 -11.51 10.54
N PHE A 330 29.34 -10.24 10.15
CA PHE A 330 28.70 -9.73 8.94
C PHE A 330 29.64 -9.67 7.73
N HIS A 331 30.93 -9.49 7.94
CA HIS A 331 31.98 -9.25 6.95
C HIS A 331 31.72 -8.02 6.06
N PRO A 332 31.74 -6.79 6.62
CA PRO A 332 31.32 -5.58 5.91
C PRO A 332 32.12 -5.26 4.64
N THR A 333 33.40 -5.66 4.58
CA THR A 333 34.30 -5.41 3.44
C THR A 333 34.24 -6.50 2.36
N ALA A 334 33.56 -7.62 2.60
CA ALA A 334 33.40 -8.65 1.59
C ALA A 334 32.48 -8.17 0.47
N TYR A 335 32.75 -8.60 -0.76
CA TYR A 335 31.89 -8.28 -1.90
C TYR A 335 30.54 -8.98 -1.80
N LEU A 336 29.48 -8.25 -2.10
CA LEU A 336 28.11 -8.77 -2.06
C LEU A 336 27.82 -9.60 -3.31
N LEU A 337 27.30 -10.80 -3.09
CA LEU A 337 26.82 -11.66 -4.17
C LEU A 337 25.47 -11.18 -4.70
N ARG A 338 25.25 -11.38 -6.00
CA ARG A 338 24.01 -11.07 -6.71
C ARG A 338 22.80 -11.76 -6.08
N GLY A 339 22.95 -13.03 -5.66
CA GLY A 339 21.91 -13.75 -4.92
C GLY A 339 21.61 -13.17 -3.54
N GLN A 340 22.64 -12.66 -2.83
CA GLN A 340 22.43 -11.99 -1.54
C GLN A 340 21.69 -10.65 -1.72
N PHE A 341 22.01 -9.91 -2.78
CA PHE A 341 21.26 -8.70 -3.14
C PHE A 341 19.80 -9.01 -3.50
N ALA A 342 19.55 -10.09 -4.23
CA ALA A 342 18.19 -10.55 -4.54
C ALA A 342 17.37 -10.84 -3.28
N ARG A 343 17.95 -11.55 -2.31
CA ARG A 343 17.32 -11.77 -1.00
C ARG A 343 17.02 -10.45 -0.30
N ALA A 344 17.97 -9.52 -0.31
CA ALA A 344 17.80 -8.23 0.32
C ALA A 344 16.63 -7.43 -0.30
N LEU A 345 16.47 -7.49 -1.62
CA LEU A 345 15.35 -6.86 -2.32
C LEU A 345 14.01 -7.45 -1.91
N VAL A 346 13.90 -8.77 -1.76
CA VAL A 346 12.67 -9.41 -1.26
C VAL A 346 12.27 -8.83 0.09
N ALA A 347 13.22 -8.70 1.02
CA ALA A 347 12.96 -8.14 2.35
C ALA A 347 12.61 -6.64 2.31
N VAL A 348 13.33 -5.86 1.50
CA VAL A 348 13.14 -4.40 1.41
C VAL A 348 11.85 -4.03 0.70
N LEU A 349 11.46 -4.78 -0.33
CA LEU A 349 10.23 -4.56 -1.11
C LEU A 349 9.04 -5.37 -0.59
N ASP A 350 9.23 -6.18 0.46
CA ASP A 350 8.22 -7.08 1.03
C ASP A 350 7.56 -7.97 -0.03
N LEU A 351 8.38 -8.54 -0.92
CA LEU A 351 7.89 -9.35 -2.03
C LEU A 351 7.36 -10.69 -1.53
N PRO A 352 6.20 -11.16 -2.03
CA PRO A 352 5.68 -12.46 -1.66
C PRO A 352 6.62 -13.56 -2.14
N LEU A 353 6.89 -14.54 -1.25
CA LEU A 353 7.65 -15.72 -1.61
C LEU A 353 6.73 -16.79 -2.23
N PRO A 354 7.12 -17.39 -3.36
CA PRO A 354 6.38 -18.50 -3.97
C PRO A 354 6.12 -19.64 -2.96
N GLY A 355 4.88 -20.13 -2.91
CA GLY A 355 4.46 -21.23 -2.02
C GLY A 355 4.18 -20.83 -0.56
N ALA A 356 4.32 -19.55 -0.18
CA ALA A 356 3.99 -19.06 1.16
C ALA A 356 2.47 -19.08 1.43
N GLU A 357 1.64 -18.80 0.41
CA GLU A 357 0.17 -18.74 0.51
C GLU A 357 -0.45 -20.12 0.85
N ALA A 358 0.12 -21.21 0.33
CA ALA A 358 -0.36 -22.57 0.57
C ALA A 358 -0.19 -23.03 2.04
N ARG A 359 0.73 -22.42 2.78
CA ARG A 359 0.98 -22.75 4.21
C ARG A 359 0.01 -22.05 5.15
N GLN A 360 -0.64 -20.97 4.71
CA GLN A 360 -1.64 -20.22 5.49
C GLN A 360 -3.07 -20.75 5.31
N ALA A 361 -3.37 -21.44 4.20
CA ALA A 361 -4.67 -22.02 3.90
C ALA A 361 -4.92 -23.39 4.57
N GLY A 362 -4.60 -23.54 5.85
CA GLY A 362 -4.88 -24.72 6.69
C GLY A 362 -6.36 -24.89 7.06
N GLY A 363 -7.29 -24.57 6.15
CA GLY A 363 -8.73 -24.75 6.31
C GLY A 363 -9.24 -25.89 5.42
N ASN A 364 -9.89 -26.88 6.03
CA ASN A 364 -10.46 -28.09 5.39
C ASN A 364 -11.46 -27.77 4.24
N ASN A 365 -10.97 -27.52 3.03
CA ASN A 365 -11.82 -27.41 1.83
C ASN A 365 -11.23 -28.22 0.68
N ASN A 366 -11.93 -29.28 0.24
CA ASN A 366 -11.49 -30.22 -0.82
C ASN A 366 -11.30 -29.58 -2.22
N LEU A 367 -11.70 -28.32 -2.43
CA LEU A 367 -11.44 -27.53 -3.63
C LEU A 367 -9.96 -27.11 -3.76
N SER A 368 -9.21 -27.03 -2.65
CA SER A 368 -7.80 -26.62 -2.63
C SER A 368 -6.86 -27.66 -3.24
N ARG A 369 -7.23 -28.95 -3.27
CA ARG A 369 -6.31 -30.03 -3.67
C ARG A 369 -6.00 -30.06 -5.17
N ARG A 370 -6.88 -29.51 -6.02
CA ARG A 370 -6.69 -29.45 -7.48
C ARG A 370 -5.91 -28.20 -7.90
N GLN A 371 -6.19 -27.06 -7.29
CA GLN A 371 -5.41 -25.82 -7.41
C GLN A 371 -4.01 -25.98 -6.79
N ALA A 372 -3.89 -26.59 -5.61
CA ALA A 372 -2.61 -26.94 -5.02
C ALA A 372 -1.82 -27.94 -5.87
N ARG A 373 -2.48 -28.84 -6.63
CA ARG A 373 -1.81 -29.74 -7.58
C ARG A 373 -1.36 -29.03 -8.86
N GLN A 374 -2.08 -28.02 -9.35
CA GLN A 374 -1.66 -27.18 -10.47
C GLN A 374 -0.54 -26.20 -10.07
N GLN A 375 -0.65 -25.56 -8.91
CA GLN A 375 0.42 -24.74 -8.31
C GLN A 375 1.65 -25.58 -7.96
N GLN A 376 1.49 -26.81 -7.42
CA GLN A 376 2.61 -27.74 -7.25
C GLN A 376 3.23 -28.15 -8.59
N ALA A 377 2.45 -28.27 -9.66
CA ALA A 377 2.98 -28.58 -10.99
C ALA A 377 3.77 -27.39 -11.58
N GLU A 378 3.34 -26.14 -11.35
CA GLU A 378 4.09 -24.92 -11.70
C GLU A 378 5.32 -24.70 -10.79
N GLU A 379 5.28 -25.11 -9.52
CA GLU A 379 6.43 -25.10 -8.61
C GLU A 379 7.56 -26.06 -9.01
N THR A 380 7.29 -27.02 -9.92
CA THR A 380 8.26 -28.04 -10.30
C THR A 380 9.20 -27.60 -11.44
N GLN A 381 8.93 -26.48 -12.12
CA GLN A 381 9.79 -25.99 -13.21
C GLN A 381 10.78 -24.92 -12.71
N SER A 382 12.08 -25.23 -12.77
CA SER A 382 13.11 -24.24 -12.45
C SER A 382 13.18 -23.15 -13.52
N LEU A 383 13.16 -21.88 -13.12
CA LEU A 383 13.40 -20.72 -14.00
C LEU A 383 14.89 -20.58 -14.37
N PHE A 384 15.77 -21.13 -13.53
CA PHE A 384 17.21 -20.96 -13.63
C PHE A 384 17.90 -22.32 -13.61
N ALA A 385 18.68 -22.63 -14.64
CA ALA A 385 19.43 -23.87 -14.75
C ALA A 385 20.66 -23.90 -13.83
N ASP A 386 21.19 -22.74 -13.46
CA ASP A 386 22.35 -22.59 -12.57
C ASP A 386 21.99 -22.59 -11.08
N VAL A 387 20.70 -22.67 -10.73
CA VAL A 387 20.23 -22.76 -9.33
C VAL A 387 19.23 -23.90 -9.19
N PRO A 388 19.51 -24.92 -8.35
CA PRO A 388 18.57 -26.02 -8.14
C PRO A 388 17.36 -25.57 -7.30
N LEU A 389 16.18 -26.15 -7.55
CA LEU A 389 14.96 -25.90 -6.76
C LEU A 389 15.12 -26.21 -5.26
N SER A 390 16.06 -27.11 -4.92
CA SER A 390 16.39 -27.47 -3.54
C SER A 390 17.27 -26.44 -2.83
N ASP A 391 17.79 -25.44 -3.53
CA ASP A 391 18.53 -24.34 -2.91
C ASP A 391 17.57 -23.52 -2.02
N PRO A 392 17.86 -23.37 -0.72
CA PRO A 392 17.04 -22.55 0.18
C PRO A 392 16.88 -21.09 -0.28
N ALA A 393 17.80 -20.59 -1.11
CA ALA A 393 17.75 -19.25 -1.66
C ALA A 393 16.93 -19.13 -2.96
N TYR A 394 16.58 -20.25 -3.60
CA TYR A 394 15.80 -20.27 -4.85
C TYR A 394 14.48 -19.48 -4.78
N PRO A 395 13.66 -19.57 -3.69
CA PRO A 395 12.42 -18.81 -3.60
C PRO A 395 12.62 -17.30 -3.71
N TYR A 396 13.74 -16.76 -3.21
CA TYR A 396 14.04 -15.33 -3.30
C TYR A 396 14.37 -14.92 -4.73
N TYR A 397 15.13 -15.75 -5.45
CA TYR A 397 15.53 -15.48 -6.84
C TYR A 397 14.33 -15.54 -7.76
N ARG A 398 13.43 -16.50 -7.51
CA ARG A 398 12.15 -16.60 -8.20
C ARG A 398 11.27 -15.38 -7.93
N ALA A 399 11.13 -14.96 -6.68
CA ALA A 399 10.31 -13.80 -6.31
C ALA A 399 10.75 -12.51 -7.02
N VAL A 400 12.05 -12.18 -7.01
CA VAL A 400 12.54 -10.95 -7.67
C VAL A 400 12.44 -11.02 -9.19
N ALA A 401 12.48 -12.22 -9.77
CA ALA A 401 12.36 -12.42 -11.21
C ALA A 401 10.90 -12.34 -11.68
N GLU A 402 9.98 -12.99 -10.97
CA GLU A 402 8.54 -12.92 -11.24
C GLU A 402 7.99 -11.51 -11.01
N ALA A 403 8.47 -10.80 -9.98
CA ALA A 403 8.15 -9.39 -9.78
C ALA A 403 8.74 -8.48 -10.87
N GLY A 404 9.72 -8.94 -11.65
CA GLY A 404 10.41 -8.14 -12.66
C GLY A 404 11.41 -7.12 -12.10
N VAL A 405 11.76 -7.21 -10.82
CA VAL A 405 12.79 -6.38 -10.17
C VAL A 405 14.17 -6.72 -10.74
N MET A 406 14.45 -8.03 -10.81
CA MET A 406 15.78 -8.55 -11.10
C MET A 406 15.71 -9.84 -11.89
N GLY A 407 16.14 -9.78 -13.16
CA GLY A 407 16.24 -10.95 -14.03
C GLY A 407 17.58 -11.68 -13.91
N GLY A 408 17.70 -12.75 -14.70
CA GLY A 408 18.96 -13.46 -14.89
C GLY A 408 19.98 -12.67 -15.71
N VAL A 409 21.24 -13.10 -15.66
CA VAL A 409 22.34 -12.53 -16.45
C VAL A 409 22.35 -13.05 -17.89
N ALA A 410 21.68 -14.18 -18.14
CA ALA A 410 21.46 -14.78 -19.45
C ALA A 410 20.17 -15.63 -19.42
N PRO A 411 19.61 -16.04 -20.57
CA PRO A 411 18.46 -16.94 -20.61
C PRO A 411 18.70 -18.19 -19.76
N GLY A 412 17.82 -18.43 -18.79
CA GLY A 412 17.92 -19.56 -17.87
C GLY A 412 19.10 -19.52 -16.88
N THR A 413 19.80 -18.39 -16.72
CA THR A 413 20.94 -18.26 -15.79
C THR A 413 20.76 -17.05 -14.87
N PHE A 414 20.65 -17.26 -13.56
CA PHE A 414 20.49 -16.17 -12.60
C PHE A 414 21.81 -15.47 -12.27
N GLY A 415 22.89 -16.24 -12.11
CA GLY A 415 24.21 -15.76 -11.72
C GLY A 415 24.32 -15.44 -10.23
N ALA A 416 23.70 -16.23 -9.36
CA ALA A 416 23.61 -15.98 -7.91
C ALA A 416 24.97 -15.76 -7.22
N ALA A 417 26.00 -16.52 -7.63
CA ALA A 417 27.34 -16.50 -7.05
C ALA A 417 28.25 -15.38 -7.61
N ARG A 418 27.77 -14.58 -8.57
CA ARG A 418 28.53 -13.44 -9.10
C ARG A 418 28.43 -12.26 -8.14
N THR A 419 29.47 -11.45 -8.03
CA THR A 419 29.39 -10.17 -7.32
C THR A 419 28.55 -9.16 -8.10
N ILE A 420 27.83 -8.28 -7.39
CA ILE A 420 27.01 -7.23 -8.01
C ILE A 420 27.78 -5.91 -8.13
N THR A 421 27.67 -5.22 -9.26
CA THR A 421 28.26 -3.88 -9.44
C THR A 421 27.31 -2.77 -9.00
N ARG A 422 27.84 -1.57 -8.74
CA ARG A 422 27.02 -0.41 -8.36
C ARG A 422 26.02 -0.04 -9.47
N ALA A 423 26.43 -0.04 -10.73
CA ALA A 423 25.52 0.23 -11.85
C ALA A 423 24.38 -0.79 -11.94
N GLU A 424 24.66 -2.07 -11.67
CA GLU A 424 23.63 -3.12 -11.65
C GLU A 424 22.63 -2.90 -10.51
N ALA A 425 23.12 -2.60 -9.31
CA ALA A 425 22.27 -2.32 -8.16
C ALA A 425 21.35 -1.13 -8.41
N LEU A 426 21.87 -0.01 -8.94
CA LEU A 426 21.06 1.18 -9.25
C LEU A 426 20.02 0.90 -10.34
N ALA A 427 20.39 0.15 -11.39
CA ALA A 427 19.44 -0.25 -12.41
C ALA A 427 18.30 -1.12 -11.86
N ILE A 428 18.60 -2.00 -10.90
CA ILE A 428 17.59 -2.82 -10.24
C ILE A 428 16.66 -1.97 -9.35
N LEU A 429 17.22 -1.06 -8.54
CA LEU A 429 16.45 -0.22 -7.64
C LEU A 429 15.54 0.76 -8.37
N VAL A 430 16.03 1.40 -9.45
CA VAL A 430 15.19 2.30 -10.26
C VAL A 430 14.11 1.53 -11.02
N ARG A 431 14.42 0.34 -11.54
CA ARG A 431 13.42 -0.55 -12.12
C ARG A 431 12.34 -0.94 -11.11
N ALA A 432 12.71 -1.18 -9.85
CA ALA A 432 11.74 -1.49 -8.81
C ALA A 432 10.71 -0.38 -8.62
N LEU A 433 11.11 0.89 -8.80
CA LEU A 433 10.21 2.04 -8.73
C LEU A 433 9.41 2.24 -10.02
N GLY A 434 9.80 1.62 -11.14
CA GLY A 434 9.20 1.89 -12.46
C GLY A 434 9.44 3.30 -12.99
N LEU A 435 10.39 4.05 -12.41
CA LEU A 435 10.68 5.44 -12.77
C LEU A 435 11.70 5.59 -13.90
N GLU A 436 11.97 4.52 -14.66
CA GLU A 436 12.92 4.53 -15.78
C GLU A 436 12.56 5.60 -16.83
N GLY A 437 11.26 5.92 -16.97
CA GLY A 437 10.74 6.96 -17.87
C GLY A 437 11.05 8.41 -17.47
N LEU A 438 11.56 8.67 -16.26
CA LEU A 438 12.01 10.01 -15.85
C LEU A 438 13.30 10.44 -16.56
N ALA A 439 14.04 9.49 -17.15
CA ALA A 439 15.20 9.80 -17.96
C ALA A 439 14.79 10.37 -19.33
N PRO A 440 15.48 11.39 -19.83
CA PRO A 440 15.37 11.80 -21.23
C PRO A 440 15.64 10.62 -22.17
N ALA A 441 14.96 10.61 -23.31
CA ALA A 441 15.20 9.63 -24.36
C ALA A 441 16.68 9.65 -24.81
N GLY A 442 17.23 8.46 -25.10
CA GLY A 442 18.63 8.30 -25.48
C GLY A 442 19.57 8.07 -24.29
N LEU A 443 20.77 8.64 -24.36
CA LEU A 443 21.83 8.49 -23.36
C LEU A 443 22.01 9.80 -22.59
N PRO A 444 21.27 10.01 -21.48
CA PRO A 444 21.38 11.25 -20.71
C PRO A 444 22.75 11.38 -20.06
N ALA A 445 23.30 12.59 -20.03
CA ALA A 445 24.51 12.88 -19.29
C ALA A 445 24.21 12.94 -17.79
N THR A 446 25.09 12.35 -16.98
CA THR A 446 25.05 12.47 -15.52
C THR A 446 26.14 13.45 -15.05
N PRO A 447 26.05 13.98 -13.82
CA PRO A 447 27.05 14.93 -13.32
C PRO A 447 28.29 14.24 -12.72
N PHE A 448 28.38 12.92 -12.80
CA PHE A 448 29.51 12.16 -12.27
C PHE A 448 30.77 12.36 -13.13
N TYR A 449 31.94 12.47 -12.49
CA TYR A 449 33.20 12.64 -13.22
C TYR A 449 33.55 11.45 -14.12
N ASP A 450 33.10 10.26 -13.76
CA ASP A 450 33.24 9.02 -14.51
C ASP A 450 31.98 8.66 -15.31
N ASP A 451 31.20 9.65 -15.75
CA ASP A 451 30.01 9.45 -16.60
C ASP A 451 30.30 8.57 -17.84
N PHE A 452 31.50 8.74 -18.43
CA PHE A 452 31.96 7.94 -19.56
C PHE A 452 32.10 6.44 -19.24
N ALA A 453 32.29 6.07 -17.98
CA ALA A 453 32.42 4.69 -17.52
C ALA A 453 31.05 4.02 -17.27
N ILE A 454 29.95 4.78 -17.27
CA ILE A 454 28.60 4.27 -17.07
C ILE A 454 28.15 3.49 -18.31
N PRO A 455 27.84 2.18 -18.17
CA PRO A 455 27.35 1.38 -19.29
C PRO A 455 26.05 1.95 -19.87
N ALA A 456 25.88 1.86 -21.19
CA ALA A 456 24.70 2.37 -21.89
C ALA A 456 23.38 1.84 -21.30
N TRP A 457 23.34 0.56 -20.94
CA TRP A 457 22.15 -0.09 -20.35
C TRP A 457 21.79 0.42 -18.95
N ALA A 458 22.76 0.96 -18.20
CA ALA A 458 22.55 1.48 -16.85
C ALA A 458 22.27 2.98 -16.84
N ARG A 459 22.58 3.68 -17.94
CA ARG A 459 22.69 5.13 -17.96
C ARG A 459 21.41 5.86 -17.57
N GLN A 460 20.28 5.42 -18.10
CA GLN A 460 18.98 6.00 -17.73
C GLN A 460 18.68 5.79 -16.25
N ALA A 461 18.91 4.58 -15.74
CA ALA A 461 18.70 4.31 -14.32
C ALA A 461 19.64 5.12 -13.42
N VAL A 462 20.91 5.27 -13.77
CA VAL A 462 21.85 6.10 -13.01
C VAL A 462 21.42 7.56 -13.03
N TYR A 463 21.00 8.09 -14.18
CA TYR A 463 20.46 9.44 -14.29
C TYR A 463 19.26 9.65 -13.36
N VAL A 464 18.31 8.71 -13.37
CA VAL A 464 17.12 8.78 -12.50
C VAL A 464 17.52 8.67 -11.03
N ALA A 465 18.40 7.72 -10.67
CA ALA A 465 18.90 7.55 -9.31
C ALA A 465 19.55 8.84 -8.78
N TYR A 466 20.31 9.55 -9.62
CA TYR A 466 20.82 10.87 -9.27
C TYR A 466 19.69 11.90 -9.11
N LYS A 467 18.76 11.95 -10.08
CA LYS A 467 17.69 12.95 -10.12
C LYS A 467 16.74 12.87 -8.92
N ILE A 468 16.47 11.67 -8.41
CA ILE A 468 15.64 11.41 -7.21
C ILE A 468 16.47 11.40 -5.91
N GLY A 469 17.79 11.65 -5.99
CA GLY A 469 18.68 11.72 -4.83
C GLY A 469 19.05 10.37 -4.21
N LEU A 470 18.74 9.25 -4.87
CA LEU A 470 19.10 7.90 -4.45
C LEU A 470 20.62 7.64 -4.55
N GLU A 471 21.33 8.28 -5.48
CA GLU A 471 22.79 8.20 -5.53
C GLU A 471 23.40 9.56 -5.84
N ARG A 472 24.39 9.96 -5.03
CA ARG A 472 25.11 11.23 -5.19
C ARG A 472 26.58 11.04 -5.53
N GLY A 473 27.04 9.79 -5.62
CA GLY A 473 28.45 9.47 -5.80
C GLY A 473 29.21 9.57 -4.48
N ASP A 474 30.52 9.38 -4.55
CA ASP A 474 31.40 9.58 -3.41
C ASP A 474 31.73 11.06 -3.19
N ASP A 475 32.50 11.33 -2.13
CA ASP A 475 32.91 12.70 -1.74
C ASP A 475 33.72 13.43 -2.83
N TYR A 476 34.22 12.69 -3.83
CA TYR A 476 34.98 13.22 -4.96
C TYR A 476 34.13 13.38 -6.22
N GLY A 477 32.82 13.08 -6.18
CA GLY A 477 31.92 13.17 -7.32
C GLY A 477 32.02 12.00 -8.32
N TYR A 478 32.63 10.87 -7.92
CA TYR A 478 32.69 9.67 -8.73
C TYR A 478 31.57 8.70 -8.37
N LEU A 479 31.01 8.04 -9.37
CA LEU A 479 30.02 6.98 -9.17
C LEU A 479 30.69 5.62 -8.94
N LYS A 480 31.75 5.31 -9.70
CA LYS A 480 32.37 3.97 -9.78
C LYS A 480 31.39 2.89 -10.24
N PRO A 481 30.79 3.03 -11.44
CA PRO A 481 29.67 2.19 -11.89
C PRO A 481 30.03 0.70 -12.02
N ASN A 482 31.29 0.40 -12.35
CA ASN A 482 31.76 -0.96 -12.61
C ASN A 482 32.41 -1.63 -11.39
N GLU A 483 32.57 -0.90 -10.28
CA GLU A 483 33.09 -1.49 -9.04
C GLU A 483 32.01 -2.36 -8.39
N THR A 484 32.46 -3.46 -7.77
CA THR A 484 31.62 -4.40 -7.05
C THR A 484 31.29 -3.87 -5.67
N LEU A 485 30.01 -3.91 -5.30
CA LEU A 485 29.58 -3.43 -3.99
C LEU A 485 30.10 -4.36 -2.88
N THR A 486 30.67 -3.76 -1.84
CA THR A 486 30.83 -4.45 -0.55
C THR A 486 29.48 -4.61 0.14
N ARG A 487 29.40 -5.54 1.09
CA ARG A 487 28.20 -5.77 1.91
C ARG A 487 27.77 -4.51 2.67
N ALA A 488 28.73 -3.74 3.18
CA ALA A 488 28.45 -2.46 3.85
C ALA A 488 27.88 -1.40 2.89
N GLU A 489 28.48 -1.23 1.70
CA GLU A 489 27.99 -0.25 0.73
C GLU A 489 26.59 -0.61 0.21
N ALA A 490 26.34 -1.89 -0.04
CA ALA A 490 25.01 -2.35 -0.42
C ALA A 490 23.99 -2.11 0.70
N ALA A 491 24.38 -2.29 1.97
CA ALA A 491 23.50 -2.00 3.09
C ALA A 491 23.11 -0.51 3.13
N VAL A 492 24.08 0.38 2.94
CA VAL A 492 23.83 1.83 2.90
C VAL A 492 22.95 2.21 1.71
N LEU A 493 23.21 1.65 0.53
CA LEU A 493 22.42 1.93 -0.67
C LEU A 493 20.95 1.46 -0.49
N LEU A 494 20.74 0.27 0.04
CA LEU A 494 19.40 -0.27 0.31
C LEU A 494 18.68 0.50 1.41
N ASN A 495 19.36 0.93 2.49
CA ASN A 495 18.71 1.76 3.50
C ASN A 495 18.36 3.15 2.96
N ARG A 496 19.20 3.72 2.09
CA ARG A 496 18.89 4.97 1.38
C ARG A 496 17.65 4.81 0.49
N PHE A 497 17.52 3.67 -0.19
CA PHE A 497 16.33 3.31 -0.94
C PHE A 497 15.07 3.21 -0.06
N ILE A 498 15.18 2.58 1.12
CA ILE A 498 14.10 2.57 2.12
C ILE A 498 13.71 4.00 2.51
N ARG A 499 14.68 4.86 2.82
CA ARG A 499 14.40 6.26 3.21
C ARG A 499 13.72 7.05 2.08
N TYR A 500 14.14 6.84 0.84
CA TYR A 500 13.48 7.42 -0.33
C TYR A 500 11.99 7.05 -0.36
N LEU A 501 11.69 5.75 -0.23
CA LEU A 501 10.32 5.24 -0.18
C LEU A 501 9.52 5.81 1.01
N GLN A 502 10.15 5.99 2.17
CA GLN A 502 9.49 6.48 3.39
C GLN A 502 9.16 7.98 3.35
N GLN A 503 10.03 8.80 2.76
CA GLN A 503 10.03 10.26 2.97
C GLN A 503 9.82 11.04 1.68
N GLU A 504 10.55 10.69 0.62
CA GLU A 504 10.69 11.53 -0.57
C GLU A 504 9.71 11.17 -1.67
N MET A 505 9.28 9.90 -1.75
CA MET A 505 8.42 9.43 -2.84
C MET A 505 7.07 10.16 -2.88
N THR A 506 6.53 10.59 -1.73
CA THR A 506 5.29 11.37 -1.67
C THR A 506 5.43 12.72 -2.37
N ALA A 507 6.54 13.41 -2.12
CA ALA A 507 6.83 14.71 -2.72
C ALA A 507 7.13 14.54 -4.21
N ASP A 508 8.02 13.60 -4.56
CA ASP A 508 8.38 13.32 -5.95
C ASP A 508 7.19 12.87 -6.80
N TYR A 509 6.29 12.05 -6.26
CA TYR A 509 5.06 11.66 -6.97
C TYR A 509 4.20 12.87 -7.32
N ARG A 510 4.00 13.78 -6.37
CA ARG A 510 3.23 15.02 -6.59
C ARG A 510 3.92 15.98 -7.55
N GLU A 511 5.22 16.19 -7.38
CA GLU A 511 5.98 17.22 -8.11
C GLU A 511 6.51 16.77 -9.46
N ARG A 512 6.73 15.47 -9.68
CA ARG A 512 7.46 14.95 -10.85
C ARG A 512 6.70 13.88 -11.63
N VAL A 513 5.78 13.15 -11.01
CA VAL A 513 4.99 12.10 -11.68
C VAL A 513 3.65 12.65 -12.16
N LEU A 514 2.95 13.43 -11.34
CA LEU A 514 1.66 14.03 -11.73
C LEU A 514 1.79 15.28 -12.63
N SER A 515 2.93 15.98 -12.57
CA SER A 515 3.17 17.23 -13.31
C SER A 515 3.76 17.03 -14.71
N TYR A 516 4.06 15.80 -15.09
CA TYR A 516 4.68 15.44 -16.37
C TYR A 516 3.67 15.20 -17.50
N TYR A 517 2.37 15.44 -17.24
CA TYR A 517 1.29 15.37 -18.21
C TYR A 517 0.79 16.76 -18.62
#